data_AF-A0A4Q2W226-F1
#
_entry.id   AF-A0A4Q2W226-F1
#
_cell.length_a   1.000
_cell.length_b   1.000
_cell.length_c   1.000
_cell.angle_alpha   90.00
_cell.angle_beta   90.00
_cell.angle_gamma   90.00
#
_symmetry.space_group_name_H-M   'P 1'
#
loop_
_entity.id
_entity.type
_entity.pdbx_description
1 polymer ?
#
loop_
_entity_poly.entity_id
_entity_poly.type
_entity_poly.pdbx_seq_one_letter_code
_entity_poly.pdbx_strand_id
1 'polypeptide(L)'
;MAAARDRNPIAPQLNGSGANVEESKPSDLQRKRYLDYLTRTLAATRKFRSELAHLPRHQEANAYPPHAVLYGKSIPTVYAAQVTGREGICYSDAYDDLLFRPGDGVVLAKEAMLPVGYSIARGGRVCTERGHITMLGDLPAMGKALESLVRGRRKGIGMGTGGDEAK
;
A
#
# COMPACT_ATOMS: atom_id res chain seq x y z
N MET A 1 40.60 -3.32 -29.72
CA MET A 1 40.69 -4.38 -28.70
C MET A 1 39.45 -4.24 -27.82
N ALA A 2 38.45 -5.11 -28.02
CA ALA A 2 37.15 -5.02 -27.37
C ALA A 2 37.21 -5.61 -25.96
N ALA A 3 36.87 -4.82 -24.93
CA ALA A 3 36.74 -5.31 -23.56
C ALA A 3 35.27 -5.66 -23.30
N ALA A 4 35.05 -6.93 -22.98
CA ALA A 4 33.74 -7.52 -22.71
C ALA A 4 33.09 -6.89 -21.48
N ARG A 5 31.83 -6.47 -21.62
CA ARG A 5 30.98 -6.08 -20.49
C ARG A 5 30.37 -7.35 -19.89
N ASP A 6 30.66 -7.57 -18.61
CA ASP A 6 30.16 -8.67 -17.80
C ASP A 6 28.64 -8.61 -17.71
N ARG A 7 27.95 -9.67 -18.16
CA ARG A 7 26.48 -9.75 -18.21
C ARG A 7 25.98 -10.45 -16.95
N ASN A 8 25.33 -9.72 -16.07
CA ASN A 8 24.67 -10.27 -14.88
C ASN A 8 23.36 -10.99 -15.27
N PRO A 9 23.20 -12.32 -15.08
CA PRO A 9 22.18 -13.10 -15.79
C PRO A 9 20.82 -13.29 -15.07
N ILE A 10 20.46 -12.49 -14.06
CA ILE A 10 19.25 -12.75 -13.22
C ILE A 10 18.23 -11.60 -13.18
N ALA A 11 18.45 -10.50 -13.90
CA ALA A 11 17.42 -9.45 -14.01
C ALA A 11 16.44 -9.78 -15.16
N PRO A 12 15.11 -9.85 -14.93
CA PRO A 12 14.14 -9.96 -16.01
C PRO A 12 14.25 -8.73 -16.92
N GLN A 13 14.67 -8.94 -18.16
CA GLN A 13 14.82 -7.91 -19.18
C GLN A 13 13.43 -7.51 -19.68
N LEU A 14 12.92 -6.37 -19.24
CA LEU A 14 11.78 -5.70 -19.89
C LEU A 14 12.29 -5.04 -21.18
N ASN A 15 12.37 -5.82 -22.26
CA ASN A 15 12.74 -5.31 -23.57
C ASN A 15 11.53 -4.59 -24.20
N GLY A 16 11.19 -3.42 -23.68
CA GLY A 16 10.19 -2.53 -24.25
C GLY A 16 10.84 -1.61 -25.27
N SER A 17 10.75 -1.94 -26.56
CA SER A 17 11.06 -0.98 -27.62
C SER A 17 10.05 0.16 -27.55
N GLY A 18 10.39 1.24 -26.86
CA GLY A 18 9.60 2.47 -26.80
C GLY A 18 9.57 3.12 -28.17
N ALA A 19 8.49 2.91 -28.92
CA ALA A 19 8.19 3.75 -30.07
C ALA A 19 8.07 5.20 -29.58
N ASN A 20 8.79 6.11 -30.22
CA ASN A 20 8.72 7.55 -29.94
C ASN A 20 7.35 8.04 -30.43
N VAL A 21 6.34 8.01 -29.56
CA VAL A 21 5.01 8.53 -29.84
C VAL A 21 5.05 10.01 -29.50
N GLU A 22 5.02 10.87 -30.51
CA GLU A 22 4.76 12.31 -30.28
C GLU A 22 3.42 12.46 -29.57
N GLU A 23 3.48 12.79 -28.29
CA GLU A 23 2.30 12.87 -27.44
C GLU A 23 1.53 14.15 -27.78
N SER A 24 0.49 13.99 -28.61
CA SER A 24 -0.36 15.11 -29.05
C SER A 24 -1.05 15.76 -27.86
N LYS A 25 -1.00 17.09 -27.76
CA LYS A 25 -1.69 17.85 -26.70
C LYS A 25 -3.19 17.48 -26.69
N PRO A 26 -3.79 17.23 -25.51
CA PRO A 26 -5.20 16.89 -25.43
C PRO A 26 -6.06 18.06 -25.94
N SER A 27 -7.10 17.73 -26.72
CA SER A 27 -8.11 18.70 -27.16
C SER A 27 -8.80 19.36 -25.96
N ASP A 28 -9.43 20.52 -26.17
CA ASP A 28 -10.14 21.26 -25.12
C ASP A 28 -11.22 20.41 -24.43
N LEU A 29 -11.92 19.57 -25.20
CA LEU A 29 -12.92 18.65 -24.66
C LEU A 29 -12.31 17.58 -23.75
N GLN A 30 -11.16 17.01 -24.14
CA GLN A 30 -10.42 16.05 -23.32
C GLN A 30 -9.90 16.72 -22.04
N ARG A 31 -9.32 17.92 -22.17
CA ARG A 31 -8.84 18.71 -21.03
C ARG A 31 -9.96 18.99 -20.03
N LYS A 32 -11.14 19.43 -20.50
CA LYS A 32 -12.31 19.64 -19.66
C LYS A 32 -12.70 18.35 -18.92
N ARG A 33 -12.80 17.23 -19.64
CA ARG A 33 -13.10 15.92 -19.05
C ARG A 33 -12.11 15.51 -17.96
N TYR A 34 -10.81 15.76 -18.17
CA TYR A 34 -9.77 15.45 -17.18
C TYR A 34 -9.90 16.32 -15.94
N LEU A 35 -10.14 17.62 -16.10
CA LEU A 35 -10.35 18.53 -14.97
C LEU A 35 -11.62 18.20 -14.19
N ASP A 36 -12.72 17.86 -14.87
CA ASP A 36 -13.96 17.42 -14.21
C ASP A 36 -13.74 16.12 -13.42
N TYR A 37 -13.00 15.17 -13.99
CA TYR A 37 -12.62 13.93 -13.32
C TYR A 37 -11.75 14.20 -12.08
N LEU A 38 -10.70 15.01 -12.22
CA LEU A 38 -9.77 15.31 -11.12
C LEU A 38 -10.46 16.08 -10.00
N THR A 39 -11.29 17.08 -10.33
CA THR A 39 -12.07 17.85 -9.35
C THR A 39 -12.92 16.93 -8.48
N ARG A 40 -13.67 16.02 -9.10
CA ARG A 40 -14.50 15.05 -8.36
C ARG A 40 -13.64 14.08 -7.55
N THR A 41 -12.62 13.48 -8.17
CA THR A 41 -11.83 12.40 -7.57
C THR A 41 -10.98 12.89 -6.42
N LEU A 42 -10.31 14.03 -6.55
CA LEU A 42 -9.50 14.61 -5.49
C LEU A 42 -10.35 15.07 -4.31
N ALA A 43 -11.52 15.67 -4.55
CA ALA A 43 -12.45 16.04 -3.50
C ALA A 43 -12.96 14.82 -2.73
N ALA A 44 -13.41 13.79 -3.44
CA ALA A 44 -13.86 12.53 -2.85
C ALA A 44 -12.74 11.82 -2.06
N THR A 45 -11.54 11.77 -2.63
CA THR A 45 -10.37 11.14 -1.99
C THR A 45 -9.96 11.87 -0.73
N ARG A 46 -9.95 13.21 -0.75
CA ARG A 46 -9.65 14.03 0.42
C ARG A 46 -10.67 13.79 1.53
N LYS A 47 -11.97 13.80 1.20
CA LYS A 47 -13.04 13.52 2.16
C LYS A 47 -12.88 12.13 2.75
N PHE A 48 -12.74 11.10 1.93
CA PHE A 48 -12.53 9.72 2.37
C PHE A 48 -11.34 9.60 3.32
N ARG A 49 -10.19 10.17 2.97
CA ARG A 49 -8.99 10.15 3.83
C ARG A 49 -9.22 10.83 5.18
N SER A 50 -9.99 11.92 5.22
CA SER A 50 -10.32 12.60 6.48
C SER A 50 -11.26 11.77 7.36
N GLU A 51 -12.15 10.98 6.78
CA GLU A 51 -13.10 10.12 7.50
C GLU A 51 -12.44 8.87 8.09
N LEU A 52 -11.29 8.44 7.55
CA LEU A 52 -10.50 7.31 8.09
C LEU A 52 -9.69 7.67 9.35
N ALA A 53 -9.62 8.95 9.72
CA ALA A 53 -8.85 9.38 10.89
C ALA A 53 -9.41 8.77 12.19
N HIS A 54 -8.51 8.35 13.07
CA HIS A 54 -8.90 7.83 14.37
C HIS A 54 -9.64 8.89 15.20
N LEU A 55 -10.86 8.58 15.60
CA LEU A 55 -11.69 9.37 16.51
C LEU A 55 -11.56 8.86 17.96
N PRO A 56 -11.02 9.65 18.91
CA PRO A 56 -10.84 9.25 20.31
C PRO A 56 -12.13 8.80 20.99
N ARG A 57 -13.26 9.46 20.71
CA ARG A 57 -14.59 9.11 21.22
C ARG A 57 -14.99 7.64 20.95
N HIS A 58 -14.56 7.07 19.83
CA HIS A 58 -14.86 5.67 19.50
C HIS A 58 -13.95 4.70 20.25
N GLN A 59 -12.72 5.12 20.56
CA GLN A 59 -11.82 4.34 21.40
C GLN A 59 -12.30 4.32 22.85
N GLU A 60 -12.68 5.47 23.40
CA GLU A 60 -13.24 5.61 24.75
C GLU A 60 -14.54 4.81 24.91
N ALA A 61 -15.41 4.84 23.90
CA ALA A 61 -16.63 4.05 23.87
C ALA A 61 -16.40 2.55 23.56
N ASN A 62 -15.15 2.09 23.40
CA ASN A 62 -14.82 0.71 22.98
C ASN A 62 -15.59 0.27 21.72
N ALA A 63 -15.71 1.17 20.74
CA ALA A 63 -16.47 0.97 19.51
C ALA A 63 -15.60 0.46 18.34
N TYR A 64 -14.28 0.67 18.39
CA TYR A 64 -13.39 0.13 17.36
C TYR A 64 -13.26 -1.39 17.47
N PRO A 65 -13.37 -2.13 16.35
CA PRO A 65 -13.15 -3.58 16.37
C PRO A 65 -11.68 -3.90 16.72
N PRO A 66 -11.37 -5.15 17.12
CA PRO A 66 -9.99 -5.59 17.13
C PRO A 66 -9.41 -5.48 15.72
N HIS A 67 -8.16 -5.03 15.61
CA HIS A 67 -7.45 -4.93 14.34
C HIS A 67 -6.27 -5.90 14.30
N ALA A 68 -5.94 -6.38 13.11
CA ALA A 68 -4.77 -7.18 12.81
C ALA A 68 -4.14 -6.67 11.51
N VAL A 69 -2.83 -6.84 11.37
CA VAL A 69 -2.06 -6.47 10.18
C VAL A 69 -1.25 -7.69 9.76
N LEU A 70 -1.55 -8.20 8.57
CA LEU A 70 -0.68 -9.10 7.83
C LEU A 70 0.12 -8.26 6.82
N TYR A 71 1.45 -8.36 6.85
CA TYR A 71 2.30 -7.56 5.97
C TYR A 71 3.54 -8.33 5.52
N GLY A 72 4.09 -7.95 4.36
CA GLY A 72 5.38 -8.42 3.86
C GLY A 72 6.50 -7.43 4.19
N LYS A 73 7.71 -7.94 4.43
CA LYS A 73 8.92 -7.13 4.63
C LYS A 73 10.13 -7.66 3.85
N SER A 74 10.06 -8.86 3.31
CA SER A 74 11.19 -9.55 2.68
C SER A 74 11.42 -9.16 1.22
N ILE A 75 10.46 -8.51 0.55
CA ILE A 75 10.53 -8.25 -0.89
C ILE A 75 10.95 -6.80 -1.14
N PRO A 76 11.99 -6.56 -1.96
CA PRO A 76 12.34 -5.22 -2.42
C PRO A 76 11.13 -4.57 -3.08
N THR A 77 10.69 -3.45 -2.51
CA THR A 77 9.51 -2.71 -2.95
C THR A 77 9.93 -1.33 -3.41
N VAL A 78 9.59 -0.99 -4.65
CA VAL A 78 9.90 0.32 -5.25
C VAL A 78 9.22 1.41 -4.42
N TYR A 79 9.97 2.44 -4.03
CA TYR A 79 9.41 3.61 -3.35
C TYR A 79 9.69 4.93 -4.05
N ALA A 80 10.63 4.94 -4.99
CA ALA A 80 10.97 6.09 -5.80
C ALA A 80 11.66 5.65 -7.09
N ALA A 81 11.68 6.53 -8.08
CA ALA A 81 12.49 6.43 -9.27
C ALA A 81 13.30 7.72 -9.40
N GLN A 82 14.61 7.60 -9.65
CA GLN A 82 15.49 8.74 -9.85
C GLN A 82 15.44 9.17 -11.32
N VAL A 83 15.24 10.47 -11.55
CA VAL A 83 15.17 11.07 -12.89
C VAL A 83 16.23 12.16 -13.03
N THR A 84 16.70 12.40 -14.25
CA THR A 84 17.66 13.48 -14.53
C THR A 84 16.96 14.84 -14.57
N GLY A 85 16.83 15.45 -13.39
CA GLY A 85 16.22 16.77 -13.25
C GLY A 85 14.71 16.77 -13.50
N ARG A 86 14.11 17.97 -13.47
CA ARG A 86 12.65 18.13 -13.54
C ARG A 86 12.09 17.85 -14.93
N GLU A 87 12.83 18.19 -15.98
CA GLU A 87 12.42 17.92 -17.37
C GLU A 87 12.35 16.42 -17.65
N GLY A 88 13.24 15.64 -17.02
CA GLY A 88 13.27 14.17 -17.07
C GLY A 88 11.92 13.51 -16.77
N ILE A 89 11.13 14.08 -15.86
CA ILE A 89 9.79 13.57 -15.45
C ILE A 89 8.84 13.43 -16.65
N CYS A 90 9.02 14.25 -17.69
CA CYS A 90 8.12 14.24 -18.84
C CYS A 90 8.36 13.06 -19.79
N TYR A 91 9.50 12.38 -19.68
CA TYR A 91 9.88 11.31 -20.61
C TYR A 91 9.55 9.94 -20.03
N SER A 92 8.95 9.07 -20.85
CA SER A 92 8.50 7.75 -20.43
C SER A 92 9.64 6.78 -20.08
N ASP A 93 10.82 7.00 -20.64
CA ASP A 93 12.05 6.22 -20.41
C ASP A 93 12.89 6.74 -19.24
N ALA A 94 12.45 7.80 -18.54
CA ALA A 94 13.22 8.36 -17.43
C ALA A 94 13.14 7.54 -16.13
N TYR A 95 12.31 6.49 -16.07
CA TYR A 95 11.93 5.79 -14.84
C TYR A 95 12.64 4.44 -14.62
N ASP A 96 13.81 4.24 -15.21
CA ASP A 96 14.56 2.98 -15.11
C ASP A 96 15.39 2.84 -13.81
N ASP A 97 15.76 3.96 -13.18
CA ASP A 97 16.57 3.96 -11.95
C ASP A 97 15.68 3.90 -10.70
N LEU A 98 15.31 2.68 -10.32
CA LEU A 98 14.37 2.40 -9.23
C LEU A 98 15.06 2.26 -7.87
N LEU A 99 14.51 2.92 -6.84
CA LEU A 99 14.95 2.80 -5.46
C LEU A 99 14.02 1.90 -4.66
N PHE A 100 14.60 1.01 -3.86
CA PHE A 100 13.89 -0.03 -3.13
C PHE A 100 14.00 0.11 -1.62
N ARG A 101 12.93 -0.33 -0.94
CA ARG A 101 12.87 -0.50 0.52
C ARG A 101 12.14 -1.81 0.86
N PRO A 102 12.25 -2.31 2.10
CA PRO A 102 11.54 -3.53 2.53
C PRO A 102 10.02 -3.39 2.41
N GLY A 103 9.36 -4.39 1.82
CA GLY A 103 7.90 -4.47 1.68
C GLY A 103 7.43 -5.83 1.12
N ASP A 104 6.31 -5.82 0.41
CA ASP A 104 5.69 -7.01 -0.20
C ASP A 104 5.80 -7.06 -1.74
N GLY A 105 6.57 -6.14 -2.34
CA GLY A 105 6.72 -5.94 -3.77
C GLY A 105 5.83 -4.84 -4.34
N VAL A 106 4.87 -4.33 -3.56
CA VAL A 106 3.95 -3.25 -3.94
C VAL A 106 3.84 -2.21 -2.83
N VAL A 107 3.52 -2.65 -1.61
CA VAL A 107 3.34 -1.83 -0.42
C VAL A 107 4.55 -1.99 0.49
N LEU A 108 5.09 -0.86 0.92
CA LEU A 108 6.17 -0.81 1.88
C LEU A 108 5.73 -1.32 3.25
N ALA A 109 6.64 -2.03 3.94
CA ALA A 109 6.32 -2.64 5.24
C ALA A 109 5.94 -1.61 6.31
N LYS A 110 6.46 -0.37 6.21
CA LYS A 110 6.15 0.72 7.14
C LYS A 110 4.75 1.29 6.87
N GLU A 111 4.43 1.51 5.61
CA GLU A 111 3.16 2.07 5.15
C GLU A 111 1.99 1.06 5.26
N ALA A 112 2.27 -0.24 5.40
CA ALA A 112 1.28 -1.28 5.69
C ALA A 112 0.76 -1.26 7.15
N MET A 113 1.37 -0.48 8.05
CA MET A 113 0.95 -0.42 9.46
C MET A 113 -0.32 0.41 9.62
N LEU A 114 -1.07 0.16 10.71
CA LEU A 114 -2.26 0.96 11.02
C LEU A 114 -1.92 2.45 11.18
N PRO A 115 -2.84 3.36 10.81
CA PRO A 115 -2.66 4.79 11.05
C PRO A 115 -2.52 5.11 12.54
N VAL A 116 -1.97 6.29 12.83
CA VAL A 116 -1.83 6.81 14.19
C VAL A 116 -3.19 6.81 14.91
N GLY A 117 -3.20 6.37 16.17
CA GLY A 117 -4.38 6.28 17.03
C GLY A 117 -4.99 4.88 17.09
N TYR A 118 -4.90 4.10 16.01
CA TYR A 118 -5.39 2.72 16.01
C TYR A 118 -4.41 1.78 16.72
N SER A 119 -4.95 0.72 17.31
CA SER A 119 -4.18 -0.30 18.03
C SER A 119 -4.38 -1.69 17.44
N ILE A 120 -3.29 -2.45 17.33
CA ILE A 120 -3.31 -3.84 16.86
C ILE A 120 -3.63 -4.75 18.05
N ALA A 121 -4.57 -5.69 17.88
CA ALA A 121 -4.87 -6.71 18.87
C ALA A 121 -3.62 -7.53 19.21
N ARG A 122 -3.49 -7.98 20.47
CA ARG A 122 -2.32 -8.75 20.90
C ARG A 122 -2.09 -9.97 19.99
N GLY A 123 -0.90 -10.06 19.39
CA GLY A 123 -0.54 -11.10 18.44
C GLY A 123 -1.07 -10.92 17.02
N GLY A 124 -1.75 -9.81 16.72
CA GLY A 124 -2.33 -9.50 15.41
C GLY A 124 -1.39 -8.83 14.43
N ARG A 125 -0.14 -8.57 14.81
CA ARG A 125 0.90 -8.11 13.87
C ARG A 125 1.65 -9.32 13.34
N VAL A 126 1.37 -9.71 12.11
CA VAL A 126 1.91 -10.92 11.49
C VAL A 126 2.71 -10.56 10.25
N CYS A 127 3.96 -10.97 10.21
CA CYS A 127 4.80 -10.85 9.02
C CYS A 127 4.70 -12.12 8.18
N THR A 128 4.61 -11.99 6.86
CA THR A 128 4.74 -13.09 5.90
C THR A 128 5.96 -12.86 5.00
N GLU A 129 6.44 -13.94 4.39
CA GLU A 129 7.44 -13.91 3.32
C GLU A 129 6.82 -13.90 1.92
N ARG A 130 5.49 -14.09 1.82
CA ARG A 130 4.75 -14.03 0.56
C ARG A 130 4.61 -12.58 0.09
N GLY A 131 4.67 -12.39 -1.23
CA GLY A 131 4.46 -11.08 -1.85
C GLY A 131 3.00 -10.68 -1.94
N HIS A 132 2.76 -9.43 -2.35
CA HIS A 132 1.47 -8.77 -2.33
C HIS A 132 0.30 -9.66 -2.82
N ILE A 133 0.43 -10.26 -4.01
CA ILE A 133 -0.62 -11.08 -4.64
C ILE A 133 -0.77 -12.46 -3.97
N THR A 134 0.31 -13.00 -3.40
CA THR A 134 0.33 -14.35 -2.81
C THR A 134 0.16 -14.36 -1.29
N MET A 135 0.08 -13.18 -0.67
CA MET A 135 0.02 -12.98 0.79
C MET A 135 -1.12 -13.76 1.44
N LEU A 136 -2.32 -13.73 0.84
CA LEU A 136 -3.48 -14.43 1.37
C LEU A 136 -3.38 -15.96 1.26
N GLY A 137 -2.44 -16.47 0.46
CA GLY A 137 -2.13 -17.90 0.37
C GLY A 137 -1.28 -18.42 1.54
N ASP A 138 -0.70 -17.55 2.37
CA ASP A 138 -0.02 -17.94 3.61
C ASP A 138 -1.05 -18.26 4.70
N LEU A 139 -1.69 -19.42 4.60
CA LEU A 139 -2.75 -19.86 5.52
C LEU A 139 -2.29 -19.85 6.99
N PRO A 140 -1.07 -20.28 7.36
CA PRO A 140 -0.58 -20.16 8.74
C PRO A 140 -0.51 -18.71 9.24
N ALA A 141 0.01 -17.77 8.43
CA ALA A 141 0.08 -16.36 8.82
C ALA A 141 -1.31 -15.72 8.90
N MET A 142 -2.18 -16.00 7.93
CA MET A 142 -3.58 -15.61 7.93
C MET A 142 -4.32 -16.12 9.18
N GLY A 143 -4.13 -17.39 9.52
CA GLY A 143 -4.71 -18.01 10.72
C GLY A 143 -4.33 -17.27 12.00
N LYS A 144 -3.06 -16.93 12.19
CA LYS A 144 -2.58 -16.15 13.35
C LYS A 144 -3.24 -14.76 13.41
N ALA A 145 -3.36 -14.08 12.27
CA ALA A 145 -4.01 -12.77 12.20
C ALA A 145 -5.49 -12.88 12.59
N LEU A 146 -6.23 -13.82 12.01
CA LEU A 146 -7.65 -14.05 12.30
C LEU A 146 -7.89 -14.50 13.75
N GLU A 147 -7.04 -15.37 14.29
CA GLU A 147 -7.12 -15.81 15.69
C GLU A 147 -6.99 -14.61 16.65
N SER A 148 -6.09 -13.66 16.33
CA SER A 148 -5.93 -12.45 17.14
C SER A 148 -7.20 -11.59 17.18
N LEU A 149 -7.95 -11.53 16.07
CA LEU A 149 -9.22 -10.81 15.98
C LEU A 149 -10.29 -11.50 16.83
N VAL A 150 -10.46 -12.82 16.66
CA VAL A 150 -11.43 -13.61 17.44
C VAL A 150 -11.13 -13.51 18.94
N ARG A 151 -9.86 -13.65 19.33
CA ARG A 151 -9.43 -13.51 20.72
C ARG A 151 -9.67 -12.09 21.24
N GLY A 152 -9.38 -11.06 20.44
CA GLY A 152 -9.64 -9.67 20.80
C GLY A 152 -11.13 -9.43 21.05
N ARG A 153 -12.00 -9.95 20.16
CA ARG A 153 -13.45 -9.85 20.29
C ARG A 153 -13.97 -10.56 21.53
N ARG A 154 -13.51 -11.78 21.82
CA ARG A 154 -13.86 -12.54 23.04
C ARG A 154 -13.46 -11.85 24.34
N LYS A 155 -12.47 -10.96 24.27
CA LYS A 155 -12.02 -10.13 25.41
C LYS A 155 -12.78 -8.79 25.49
N GLY A 156 -13.82 -8.60 24.69
CA GLY A 156 -14.67 -7.42 24.72
C GLY A 156 -14.23 -6.27 23.82
N ILE A 157 -13.17 -6.39 23.00
CA ILE A 157 -12.74 -5.30 22.13
C ILE A 157 -13.81 -5.00 21.06
N GLY A 158 -14.24 -3.74 20.98
CA GLY A 158 -15.22 -3.28 20.00
C GLY A 158 -16.68 -3.60 20.34
N MET A 159 -16.97 -3.98 21.58
CA MET A 159 -18.33 -4.36 22.03
C MET A 159 -19.14 -3.19 22.61
N GLY A 160 -18.58 -1.98 22.63
CA GLY A 160 -19.16 -0.87 23.37
C GLY A 160 -18.89 -0.97 24.88
N THR A 161 -19.32 0.04 25.63
CA THR A 161 -19.26 0.05 27.10
C THR A 161 -20.42 -0.69 27.78
N GLY A 162 -21.42 -1.16 27.02
CA GLY A 162 -22.59 -1.92 27.51
C GLY A 162 -22.60 -3.42 27.19
N GLY A 163 -21.47 -3.98 26.73
CA GLY A 163 -21.41 -5.35 26.22
C GLY A 163 -21.40 -6.48 27.26
N ASP A 164 -21.50 -6.18 28.55
CA ASP A 164 -21.45 -7.16 29.65
C ASP A 164 -22.84 -7.65 30.12
N GLU A 165 -23.95 -7.19 29.54
CA GLU A 165 -25.30 -7.65 29.94
C GLU A 165 -25.70 -9.04 29.40
N ALA A 166 -24.84 -9.69 28.61
CA ALA A 166 -25.07 -11.03 28.07
C ALA A 166 -24.01 -12.03 28.60
N LYS A 167 -24.06 -12.30 29.90
CA LYS A 167 -23.38 -13.47 30.49
C LYS A 167 -24.18 -14.09 31.62
#